data_AF-A0A810QDX8-F1
#
_entry.id   AF-A0A810QDX8-F1
#
_cell.length_a   1.000
_cell.length_b   1.000
_cell.length_c   1.000
_cell.angle_alpha   90.00
_cell.angle_beta   90.00
_cell.angle_gamma   90.00
#
_symmetry.space_group_name_H-M   'P 1'
#
loop_
_entity.id
_entity.type
_entity.pdbx_description
1 polymer ?
#
loop_
_entity_poly.entity_id
_entity_poly.type
_entity_poly.pdbx_seq_one_letter_code
_entity_poly.pdbx_strand_id
1 'polypeptide(L)'
;MKKQITSWLLVLVLCLGLTVPAAAAEEKVTVGDKAYETVLDAILSEKEDKPVTVALSGDVALTAAVVLGESKVDDKTVTVASHNVTVDLNGYTLTGAKDSAVFEVQEGYTLTIVDNSEAKTGKLVSDAEEAVVVAEGATYNALPAGEEETPVEPEKPVNPFTDVAETSPYHDAILWAVEQGITQGYEDGTFRPGTTCSHIHILTFLWRAEGSPDAGDEAAKETLYATRWAVAENLLGNEDIHSGCTRADAVTYLWKIAGSPEVETSAAFTDVAEDAPYAQAVVWAVAQGITNGTTETTFGPEATCTRGQIATFLYRAAQAEQAETPAE
;
A
#
# COMPACT_ATOMS: atom_id res chain seq x y z
N MET A 1 -22.02 2.59 52.92
CA MET A 1 -20.74 2.74 53.67
C MET A 1 -19.66 1.92 52.96
N LYS A 2 -18.39 2.30 53.13
CA LYS A 2 -17.20 1.76 52.41
C LYS A 2 -16.77 0.35 52.85
N LYS A 3 -15.98 -0.32 51.98
CA LYS A 3 -15.04 -1.47 52.21
C LYS A 3 -15.71 -2.86 52.42
N GLN A 4 -15.18 -3.97 51.88
CA GLN A 4 -13.82 -4.50 52.08
C GLN A 4 -13.21 -5.28 50.89
N ILE A 5 -11.92 -5.63 51.05
CA ILE A 5 -10.97 -6.27 50.11
C ILE A 5 -10.83 -7.78 50.42
N THR A 6 -10.90 -8.66 49.41
CA THR A 6 -10.49 -10.11 49.40
C THR A 6 -10.64 -10.72 47.97
N SER A 7 -10.04 -11.86 47.54
CA SER A 7 -8.78 -12.56 47.89
C SER A 7 -8.52 -13.82 47.00
N TRP A 8 -7.29 -14.01 46.47
CA TRP A 8 -6.69 -15.29 45.94
C TRP A 8 -7.22 -15.82 44.57
N LEU A 9 -6.49 -16.57 43.70
CA LEU A 9 -5.52 -17.68 43.88
C LEU A 9 -4.67 -17.99 42.60
N LEU A 10 -3.62 -18.81 42.75
CA LEU A 10 -2.59 -19.33 41.81
C LEU A 10 -3.01 -20.61 41.00
N VAL A 11 -2.20 -21.06 40.01
CA VAL A 11 -1.90 -22.46 39.49
C VAL A 11 -1.99 -22.58 37.93
N LEU A 12 -1.24 -23.40 37.15
CA LEU A 12 0.13 -24.00 37.11
C LEU A 12 0.23 -24.90 35.82
N VAL A 13 1.45 -25.26 35.37
CA VAL A 13 1.85 -26.41 34.48
C VAL A 13 1.90 -26.13 32.95
N LEU A 14 3.04 -26.07 32.22
CA LEU A 14 4.15 -27.03 31.87
C LEU A 14 3.89 -27.94 30.64
N CYS A 15 4.69 -27.81 29.56
CA CYS A 15 5.43 -28.92 28.90
C CYS A 15 6.28 -28.51 27.67
N LEU A 16 7.34 -29.31 27.45
CA LEU A 16 8.44 -29.29 26.46
C LEU A 16 8.05 -29.08 24.97
N GLY A 17 8.92 -28.64 24.04
CA GLY A 17 10.33 -28.19 24.13
C GLY A 17 11.21 -28.63 22.94
N LEU A 18 11.89 -27.69 22.25
CA LEU A 18 13.09 -27.85 21.39
C LEU A 18 13.59 -26.45 20.93
N THR A 19 14.91 -26.26 20.75
CA THR A 19 15.61 -24.97 20.43
C THR A 19 16.17 -24.98 18.98
N VAL A 20 16.62 -23.91 18.30
CA VAL A 20 17.55 -22.77 18.57
C VAL A 20 17.38 -21.72 17.42
N PRO A 21 17.92 -20.46 17.41
CA PRO A 21 17.71 -19.26 18.25
C PRO A 21 17.25 -17.98 17.46
N ALA A 22 17.24 -16.83 18.16
CA ALA A 22 17.50 -15.46 17.66
C ALA A 22 16.34 -14.57 17.11
N ALA A 23 15.39 -14.25 17.98
CA ALA A 23 15.06 -12.87 18.36
C ALA A 23 14.50 -12.90 19.80
N ALA A 24 14.60 -11.82 20.56
CA ALA A 24 13.99 -11.79 21.89
C ALA A 24 12.45 -11.85 21.72
N ALA A 25 11.79 -12.76 22.42
CA ALA A 25 10.33 -12.79 22.43
C ALA A 25 9.84 -11.60 23.26
N GLU A 26 9.30 -10.58 22.59
CA GLU A 26 8.57 -9.50 23.25
C GLU A 26 7.34 -10.08 23.94
N GLU A 27 7.16 -9.77 25.22
CA GLU A 27 5.95 -10.17 25.95
C GLU A 27 4.81 -9.25 25.51
N LYS A 28 4.00 -9.72 24.55
CA LYS A 28 2.86 -8.96 24.00
C LYS A 28 1.62 -9.11 24.90
N VAL A 29 1.25 -8.03 25.57
CA VAL A 29 0.07 -7.96 26.47
C VAL A 29 -1.10 -7.33 25.74
N THR A 30 -2.25 -8.02 25.69
CA THR A 30 -3.48 -7.54 25.02
C THR A 30 -4.46 -6.93 26.02
N VAL A 31 -5.04 -5.77 25.69
CA VAL A 31 -5.73 -4.90 26.65
C VAL A 31 -7.13 -4.47 26.16
N GLY A 32 -8.17 -4.87 26.90
CA GLY A 32 -9.57 -4.42 26.71
C GLY A 32 -10.08 -3.54 27.88
N ASP A 33 -11.41 -3.41 28.03
CA ASP A 33 -12.18 -2.49 28.91
C ASP A 33 -11.70 -2.25 30.38
N LYS A 34 -10.76 -3.04 30.90
CA LYS A 34 -10.10 -2.84 32.21
C LYS A 34 -8.64 -2.37 32.08
N ALA A 35 -8.38 -1.58 31.05
CA ALA A 35 -7.03 -1.36 30.53
C ALA A 35 -6.00 -0.87 31.56
N TYR A 36 -6.39 0.08 32.41
CA TYR A 36 -5.48 0.73 33.36
C TYR A 36 -4.76 -0.27 34.28
N GLU A 37 -5.49 -1.20 34.92
CA GLU A 37 -4.86 -2.19 35.82
C GLU A 37 -4.04 -3.24 35.06
N THR A 38 -4.46 -3.64 33.86
CA THR A 38 -3.73 -4.64 33.04
C THR A 38 -2.41 -4.12 32.48
N VAL A 39 -2.39 -2.87 32.00
CA VAL A 39 -1.16 -2.21 31.55
C VAL A 39 -0.20 -2.01 32.73
N LEU A 40 -0.73 -1.56 33.87
CA LEU A 40 0.07 -1.30 35.07
C LEU A 40 0.64 -2.60 35.67
N ASP A 41 -0.17 -3.65 35.84
CA ASP A 41 0.33 -4.94 36.38
C ASP A 41 1.40 -5.57 35.49
N ALA A 42 1.25 -5.51 34.16
CA ALA A 42 2.28 -6.01 33.24
C ALA A 42 3.61 -5.28 33.44
N ILE A 43 3.58 -3.94 33.35
CA ILE A 43 4.74 -3.05 33.48
C ILE A 43 5.44 -3.13 34.85
N LEU A 44 4.70 -3.49 35.91
CA LEU A 44 5.21 -3.63 37.28
C LEU A 44 5.65 -5.05 37.66
N SER A 45 5.38 -6.06 36.83
CA SER A 45 5.62 -7.47 37.18
C SER A 45 7.03 -7.98 36.86
N GLU A 46 7.72 -7.36 35.90
CA GLU A 46 9.02 -7.83 35.41
C GLU A 46 10.18 -7.45 36.33
N LYS A 47 11.09 -8.40 36.58
CA LYS A 47 12.26 -8.24 37.46
C LYS A 47 13.58 -8.06 36.71
N GLU A 48 13.51 -8.02 35.39
CA GLU A 48 14.64 -7.82 34.49
C GLU A 48 14.25 -6.71 33.51
N ASP A 49 15.20 -5.84 33.16
CA ASP A 49 14.97 -4.71 32.26
C ASP A 49 14.81 -5.19 30.82
N LYS A 50 13.58 -5.60 30.46
CA LYS A 50 13.21 -6.13 29.14
C LYS A 50 12.22 -5.20 28.44
N PRO A 51 12.24 -5.12 27.11
CA PRO A 51 11.21 -4.40 26.36
C PRO A 51 9.82 -5.02 26.58
N VAL A 52 8.81 -4.18 26.83
CA VAL A 52 7.42 -4.59 27.04
C VAL A 52 6.55 -4.02 25.92
N THR A 53 5.72 -4.85 25.29
CA THR A 53 4.80 -4.41 24.21
C THR A 53 3.34 -4.60 24.62
N VAL A 54 2.61 -3.48 24.72
CA VAL A 54 1.21 -3.40 25.14
C VAL A 54 0.33 -3.14 23.92
N ALA A 55 -0.62 -4.01 23.60
CA ALA A 55 -1.53 -3.84 22.46
C ALA A 55 -2.99 -3.66 22.87
N LEU A 56 -3.67 -2.68 22.28
CA LEU A 56 -5.09 -2.45 22.49
C LEU A 56 -5.94 -3.46 21.72
N SER A 57 -7.08 -3.84 22.31
CA SER A 57 -8.13 -4.63 21.67
C SER A 57 -9.50 -3.94 21.70
N GLY A 58 -9.51 -2.62 21.86
CA GLY A 58 -10.69 -1.77 22.00
C GLY A 58 -10.29 -0.34 22.37
N ASP A 59 -11.22 0.61 22.22
CA ASP A 59 -11.03 1.98 22.70
C ASP A 59 -10.89 2.01 24.23
N VAL A 60 -9.94 2.82 24.73
CA VAL A 60 -9.61 2.91 26.15
C VAL A 60 -9.68 4.36 26.61
N ALA A 61 -10.35 4.60 27.73
CA ALA A 61 -10.30 5.87 28.47
C ALA A 61 -9.55 5.67 29.80
N LEU A 62 -8.46 6.43 29.98
CA LEU A 62 -7.65 6.44 31.19
C LEU A 62 -8.27 7.35 32.27
N THR A 63 -8.11 6.96 33.53
CA THR A 63 -8.57 7.74 34.70
C THR A 63 -7.45 8.57 35.33
N ALA A 64 -6.19 8.37 34.90
CA ALA A 64 -5.01 9.16 35.23
C ALA A 64 -3.96 8.99 34.11
N ALA A 65 -2.97 9.88 34.05
CA ALA A 65 -1.81 9.70 33.15
C ALA A 65 -1.02 8.43 33.50
N VAL A 66 -0.45 7.77 32.48
CA VAL A 66 0.47 6.64 32.66
C VAL A 66 1.89 7.17 32.78
N VAL A 67 2.48 7.07 33.96
CA VAL A 67 3.86 7.52 34.24
C VAL A 67 4.84 6.38 33.99
N LEU A 68 5.78 6.58 33.07
CA LEU A 68 6.93 5.70 32.84
C LEU A 68 8.12 6.21 33.65
N GLY A 69 8.33 5.59 34.81
CA GLY A 69 9.28 6.03 35.83
C GLY A 69 8.74 5.74 37.22
N GLU A 70 9.11 6.58 38.20
CA GLU A 70 8.57 6.52 39.56
C GLU A 70 7.36 7.45 39.72
N SER A 71 6.22 6.89 40.13
CA SER A 71 5.01 7.64 40.49
C SER A 71 4.55 7.32 41.92
N LYS A 72 3.73 8.20 42.51
CA LYS A 72 3.18 8.01 43.85
C LYS A 72 1.68 7.77 43.81
N VAL A 73 1.27 6.57 44.23
CA VAL A 73 -0.12 6.16 44.36
C VAL A 73 -0.38 5.79 45.82
N ASP A 74 -1.29 6.51 46.49
CA ASP A 74 -1.63 6.31 47.91
C ASP A 74 -0.40 6.18 48.85
N ASP A 75 0.51 7.17 48.80
CA ASP A 75 1.79 7.23 49.53
C ASP A 75 2.79 6.08 49.25
N LYS A 76 2.55 5.23 48.25
CA LYS A 76 3.50 4.22 47.78
C LYS A 76 4.16 4.66 46.48
N THR A 77 5.47 4.46 46.37
CA THR A 77 6.16 4.53 45.09
C THR A 77 5.79 3.32 44.23
N VAL A 78 5.44 3.59 42.99
CA VAL A 78 5.16 2.64 41.92
C VAL A 78 6.17 2.92 40.82
N THR A 79 7.01 1.95 40.47
CA THR A 79 8.12 2.13 39.51
C THR A 79 7.93 1.18 38.34
N VAL A 80 7.81 1.74 37.13
CA VAL A 80 7.84 0.99 35.87
C VAL A 80 9.17 0.25 35.76
N ALA A 81 9.15 -1.08 35.66
CA ALA A 81 10.39 -1.87 35.75
C ALA A 81 11.17 -1.94 34.42
N SER A 82 10.47 -1.78 33.30
CA SER A 82 11.03 -1.73 31.95
C SER A 82 11.37 -0.30 31.55
N HIS A 83 12.59 -0.07 31.08
CA HIS A 83 12.99 1.22 30.50
C HIS A 83 12.59 1.35 29.02
N ASN A 84 11.99 0.32 28.40
CA ASN A 84 11.61 0.32 26.98
C ASN A 84 10.17 -0.21 26.81
N VAL A 85 9.21 0.71 26.73
CA VAL A 85 7.78 0.37 26.64
C VAL A 85 7.24 0.74 25.27
N THR A 86 6.65 -0.23 24.57
CA THR A 86 5.94 -0.05 23.31
C THR A 86 4.43 -0.14 23.54
N VAL A 87 3.64 0.77 22.97
CA VAL A 87 2.17 0.72 22.97
C VAL A 87 1.64 0.66 21.54
N ASP A 88 1.05 -0.47 21.17
CA ASP A 88 0.41 -0.75 19.89
C ASP A 88 -1.09 -0.40 19.98
N LEU A 89 -1.47 0.73 19.38
CA LEU A 89 -2.86 1.21 19.38
C LEU A 89 -3.78 0.32 18.56
N ASN A 90 -3.25 -0.44 17.60
CA ASN A 90 -3.98 -1.47 16.85
C ASN A 90 -5.34 -0.97 16.30
N GLY A 91 -5.38 0.25 15.76
CA GLY A 91 -6.56 0.91 15.20
C GLY A 91 -7.48 1.61 16.20
N TYR A 92 -7.23 1.50 17.51
CA TYR A 92 -8.10 1.99 18.59
C TYR A 92 -7.63 3.32 19.20
N THR A 93 -8.57 4.00 19.85
CA THR A 93 -8.35 5.29 20.53
C THR A 93 -7.95 5.09 21.99
N LEU A 94 -6.81 5.66 22.39
CA LEU A 94 -6.42 5.80 23.79
C LEU A 94 -6.63 7.25 24.26
N THR A 95 -7.66 7.45 25.08
CA THR A 95 -8.04 8.75 25.62
C THR A 95 -7.43 8.94 27.01
N GLY A 96 -6.66 10.01 27.20
CA GLY A 96 -6.11 10.42 28.49
C GLY A 96 -7.18 10.91 29.47
N ALA A 97 -6.80 11.06 30.73
CA ALA A 97 -7.67 11.66 31.72
C ALA A 97 -7.86 13.15 31.44
N LYS A 98 -9.00 13.71 31.87
CA LYS A 98 -9.30 15.14 31.71
C LYS A 98 -8.20 16.00 32.32
N ASP A 99 -7.82 17.08 31.63
CA ASP A 99 -6.78 18.04 32.02
C ASP A 99 -5.41 17.37 32.29
N SER A 100 -5.16 16.17 31.73
CA SER A 100 -3.95 15.35 31.95
C SER A 100 -3.39 14.79 30.64
N ALA A 101 -2.07 14.58 30.58
CA ALA A 101 -1.44 13.84 29.49
C ALA A 101 -1.90 12.36 29.46
N VAL A 102 -1.72 11.68 28.34
CA VAL A 102 -1.90 10.23 28.25
C VAL A 102 -0.72 9.52 28.91
N PHE A 103 0.50 9.98 28.60
CA PHE A 103 1.75 9.45 29.14
C PHE A 103 2.67 10.56 29.69
N GLU A 104 3.42 10.23 30.74
CA GLU A 104 4.53 11.03 31.26
C GLU A 104 5.78 10.16 31.29
N VAL A 105 6.84 10.53 30.58
CA VAL A 105 8.06 9.71 30.43
C VAL A 105 9.22 10.35 31.19
N GLN A 106 9.77 9.65 32.19
CA GLN A 106 10.87 10.16 33.04
C GLN A 106 12.26 9.80 32.47
N GLU A 107 13.29 10.48 32.99
CA GLU A 107 14.69 10.30 32.58
C GLU A 107 15.09 8.82 32.55
N GLY A 108 15.74 8.39 31.46
CA GLY A 108 16.18 7.00 31.26
C GLY A 108 15.11 6.04 30.70
N TYR A 109 13.86 6.47 30.54
CA TYR A 109 12.80 5.65 29.93
C TYR A 109 12.59 5.99 28.45
N THR A 110 12.23 4.97 27.67
CA THR A 110 11.82 5.05 26.27
C THR A 110 10.37 4.63 26.13
N LEU A 111 9.53 5.51 25.58
CA LEU A 111 8.20 5.19 25.10
C LEU A 111 8.23 5.09 23.58
N THR A 112 7.70 4.01 23.02
CA THR A 112 7.38 3.88 21.60
C THR A 112 5.88 3.71 21.45
N ILE A 113 5.21 4.47 20.58
CA ILE A 113 3.83 4.20 20.19
C ILE A 113 3.83 3.66 18.76
N VAL A 114 3.00 2.68 18.46
CA VAL A 114 2.81 2.14 17.10
C VAL A 114 1.33 1.93 16.83
N ASP A 115 0.96 1.80 15.56
CA ASP A 115 -0.33 1.24 15.17
C ASP A 115 -0.10 0.15 14.11
N ASN A 116 -0.26 -1.10 14.52
CA ASN A 116 -0.11 -2.25 13.62
C ASN A 116 -1.41 -2.69 12.93
N SER A 117 -2.52 -1.96 13.09
CA SER A 117 -3.73 -2.21 12.30
C SER A 117 -3.50 -1.94 10.81
N GLU A 118 -4.36 -2.49 9.95
CA GLU A 118 -4.36 -2.21 8.51
C GLU A 118 -4.80 -0.76 8.23
N ALA A 119 -5.81 -0.26 8.96
CA ALA A 119 -6.43 1.03 8.73
C ALA A 119 -5.67 2.25 9.30
N LYS A 120 -4.66 2.04 10.17
CA LYS A 120 -3.86 3.09 10.83
C LYS A 120 -4.68 4.16 11.58
N THR A 121 -5.86 3.77 12.09
CA THR A 121 -6.82 4.67 12.76
C THR A 121 -6.51 4.95 14.23
N GLY A 122 -5.51 4.28 14.81
CA GLY A 122 -5.18 4.36 16.23
C GLY A 122 -4.71 5.76 16.63
N LYS A 123 -5.27 6.30 17.71
CA LYS A 123 -5.04 7.69 18.11
C LYS A 123 -4.90 7.89 19.61
N LEU A 124 -3.99 8.76 20.01
CA LEU A 124 -3.96 9.34 21.35
C LEU A 124 -4.86 10.59 21.40
N VAL A 125 -5.75 10.67 22.38
CA VAL A 125 -6.63 11.84 22.62
C VAL A 125 -6.35 12.37 24.02
N SER A 126 -6.14 13.67 24.18
CA SER A 126 -5.89 14.32 25.46
C SER A 126 -6.46 15.75 25.45
N ASP A 127 -6.92 16.20 26.62
CA ASP A 127 -7.34 17.59 26.86
C ASP A 127 -6.17 18.48 27.36
N ALA A 128 -4.97 17.92 27.57
CA ALA A 128 -3.78 18.66 27.96
C ALA A 128 -3.04 19.27 26.76
N GLU A 129 -2.10 20.19 27.03
CA GLU A 129 -1.28 20.85 26.01
C GLU A 129 -0.43 19.86 25.20
N GLU A 130 0.04 18.78 25.84
CA GLU A 130 0.73 17.67 25.20
C GLU A 130 0.09 16.32 25.60
N ALA A 131 -0.13 15.44 24.63
CA ALA A 131 -0.65 14.09 24.89
C ALA A 131 0.40 13.16 25.52
N VAL A 132 1.69 13.46 25.32
CA VAL A 132 2.84 12.77 25.92
C VAL A 132 3.83 13.82 26.41
N VAL A 133 4.10 13.83 27.71
CA VAL A 133 5.09 14.73 28.34
C VAL A 133 6.39 13.96 28.54
N VAL A 134 7.53 14.55 28.15
CA VAL A 134 8.83 13.87 28.11
C VAL A 134 9.86 14.66 28.92
N ALA A 135 10.47 14.01 29.92
CA ALA A 135 11.51 14.61 30.75
C ALA A 135 12.86 14.74 30.01
N GLU A 136 13.72 15.64 30.48
CA GLU A 136 15.10 15.74 29.98
C GLU A 136 15.83 14.40 30.22
N GLY A 137 16.43 13.84 29.16
CA GLY A 137 17.07 12.51 29.21
C GLY A 137 16.12 11.31 29.05
N ALA A 138 14.84 11.52 28.78
CA ALA A 138 13.91 10.49 28.33
C ALA A 138 13.83 10.41 26.79
N THR A 139 13.31 9.31 26.24
CA THR A 139 13.07 9.15 24.79
C THR A 139 11.60 8.88 24.51
N TYR A 140 11.04 9.56 23.51
CA TYR A 140 9.71 9.31 22.98
C TYR A 140 9.79 9.12 21.47
N ASN A 141 9.58 7.88 21.04
CA ASN A 141 9.26 7.57 19.65
C ASN A 141 7.73 7.64 19.56
N ALA A 142 7.20 8.65 18.87
CA ALA A 142 5.78 8.73 18.60
C ALA A 142 5.30 7.50 17.81
N LEU A 143 3.98 7.43 17.57
CA LEU A 143 3.46 6.71 16.40
C LEU A 143 4.43 6.98 15.25
N PRO A 144 4.93 5.96 14.50
CA PRO A 144 5.62 6.24 13.25
C PRO A 144 4.65 7.11 12.49
N ALA A 145 5.00 8.38 12.31
CA ALA A 145 4.01 9.40 12.00
C ALA A 145 3.28 8.88 10.77
N GLY A 146 1.99 8.60 10.90
CA GLY A 146 1.15 8.41 9.72
C GLY A 146 1.39 9.69 8.96
N GLU A 147 2.14 9.58 7.86
CA GLU A 147 2.66 10.76 7.18
C GLU A 147 1.43 11.62 6.94
N GLU A 148 1.42 12.86 7.45
CA GLU A 148 0.36 13.77 7.09
C GLU A 148 0.58 14.01 5.61
N GLU A 149 -0.10 13.18 4.79
CA GLU A 149 -0.78 13.61 3.60
C GLU A 149 -1.75 14.73 4.04
N THR A 150 -1.17 15.90 4.34
CA THR A 150 -1.69 17.14 3.77
C THR A 150 -2.14 16.77 2.37
N PRO A 151 -3.41 17.00 1.98
CA PRO A 151 -3.86 16.63 0.65
C PRO A 151 -2.91 17.28 -0.35
N VAL A 152 -1.99 16.46 -0.86
CA VAL A 152 -1.08 16.87 -1.90
C VAL A 152 -2.01 16.98 -3.07
N GLU A 153 -2.40 18.22 -3.42
CA GLU A 153 -2.89 18.50 -4.76
C GLU A 153 -1.85 17.86 -5.67
N PRO A 154 -2.15 16.71 -6.31
CA PRO A 154 -1.15 15.70 -6.60
C PRO A 154 -0.05 16.36 -7.38
N GLU A 155 1.18 16.38 -6.85
CA GLU A 155 2.27 17.17 -7.42
C GLU A 155 2.45 16.68 -8.86
N LYS A 156 1.91 17.48 -9.80
CA LYS A 156 1.64 17.05 -11.17
C LYS A 156 2.92 16.42 -11.70
N PRO A 157 2.94 15.11 -12.03
CA PRO A 157 4.19 14.37 -12.15
C PRO A 157 5.17 15.12 -13.03
N VAL A 158 6.31 15.53 -12.46
CA VAL A 158 7.19 16.51 -13.11
C VAL A 158 7.66 15.91 -14.42
N ASN A 159 7.10 16.42 -15.52
CA ASN A 159 7.25 15.82 -16.84
C ASN A 159 8.74 15.71 -17.21
N PRO A 160 9.30 14.48 -17.25
CA PRO A 160 10.74 14.30 -17.44
C PRO A 160 11.14 14.36 -18.92
N PHE A 161 10.18 14.57 -19.83
CA PHE A 161 10.39 14.41 -21.27
C PHE A 161 10.35 15.74 -22.02
N THR A 162 11.46 16.04 -22.69
CA THR A 162 11.64 17.25 -23.49
C THR A 162 10.76 17.31 -24.75
N ASP A 163 10.21 16.18 -25.19
CA ASP A 163 9.39 16.04 -26.40
C ASP A 163 7.91 15.74 -26.14
N VAL A 164 7.45 15.84 -24.88
CA VAL A 164 6.05 15.72 -24.48
C VAL A 164 5.57 17.07 -23.94
N ALA A 165 4.88 17.87 -24.73
CA ALA A 165 4.29 19.13 -24.26
C ALA A 165 3.04 18.88 -23.39
N GLU A 166 2.70 19.80 -22.48
CA GLU A 166 1.44 19.74 -21.70
C GLU A 166 0.18 19.69 -22.58
N THR A 167 0.25 20.24 -23.79
CA THR A 167 -0.85 20.20 -24.78
C THR A 167 -0.86 18.92 -25.62
N SER A 168 0.01 17.94 -25.32
CA SER A 168 0.03 16.65 -26.01
C SER A 168 -1.18 15.82 -25.59
N PRO A 169 -1.92 15.18 -26.54
CA PRO A 169 -3.04 14.29 -26.19
C PRO A 169 -2.58 13.03 -25.44
N TYR A 170 -1.27 12.79 -25.36
CA TYR A 170 -0.66 11.68 -24.63
C TYR A 170 -0.09 12.11 -23.27
N HIS A 171 -0.12 13.42 -22.92
CA HIS A 171 0.62 13.97 -21.77
C HIS A 171 0.30 13.23 -20.47
N ASP A 172 -0.96 13.23 -20.05
CA ASP A 172 -1.37 12.71 -18.74
C ASP A 172 -1.14 11.20 -18.64
N ALA A 173 -1.42 10.46 -19.72
CA ALA A 173 -1.15 9.02 -19.81
C ALA A 173 0.34 8.67 -19.75
N ILE A 174 1.22 9.52 -20.29
CA ILE A 174 2.67 9.33 -20.23
C ILE A 174 3.19 9.63 -18.82
N LEU A 175 2.69 10.69 -18.17
CA LEU A 175 3.04 11.03 -16.80
C LEU A 175 2.61 9.93 -15.81
N TRP A 176 1.37 9.45 -15.93
CA TRP A 176 0.89 8.28 -15.19
C TRP A 176 1.77 7.05 -15.45
N ALA A 177 2.15 6.78 -16.70
CA ALA A 177 3.04 5.64 -17.01
C ALA A 177 4.46 5.79 -16.43
N VAL A 178 4.92 7.01 -16.10
CA VAL A 178 6.17 7.21 -15.34
C VAL A 178 5.95 6.93 -13.86
N GLU A 179 4.87 7.48 -13.30
CA GLU A 179 4.47 7.32 -11.89
C GLU A 179 4.28 5.84 -11.51
N GLN A 180 3.61 5.05 -12.37
CA GLN A 180 3.43 3.60 -12.18
C GLN A 180 4.68 2.76 -12.56
N GLY A 181 5.82 3.38 -12.87
CA GLY A 181 7.06 2.68 -13.25
C GLY A 181 7.03 1.96 -14.61
N ILE A 182 5.95 2.08 -15.38
CA ILE A 182 5.75 1.45 -16.70
C ILE A 182 6.78 1.96 -17.73
N THR A 183 7.24 3.21 -17.60
CA THR A 183 8.19 3.81 -18.53
C THR A 183 9.15 4.80 -17.89
N GLN A 184 10.38 4.85 -18.40
CA GLN A 184 11.40 5.85 -18.05
C GLN A 184 11.83 6.67 -19.29
N GLY A 185 11.17 6.48 -20.43
CA GLY A 185 11.57 7.06 -21.72
C GLY A 185 12.89 6.51 -22.26
N TYR A 186 13.71 7.40 -22.82
CA TYR A 186 15.05 7.16 -23.33
C TYR A 186 16.09 7.98 -22.55
N GLU A 187 17.34 7.51 -22.53
CA GLU A 187 18.48 8.15 -21.83
C GLU A 187 18.75 9.62 -22.25
N ASP A 188 18.22 10.06 -23.40
CA ASP A 188 18.35 11.43 -23.90
C ASP A 188 17.25 12.40 -23.39
N GLY A 189 16.39 11.95 -22.46
CA GLY A 189 15.30 12.76 -21.91
C GLY A 189 14.13 12.93 -22.88
N THR A 190 13.91 11.95 -23.76
CA THR A 190 12.74 11.90 -24.66
C THR A 190 11.85 10.69 -24.36
N PHE A 191 10.55 10.82 -24.61
CA PHE A 191 9.61 9.69 -24.62
C PHE A 191 9.33 9.17 -26.03
N ARG A 192 9.39 10.04 -27.06
CA ARG A 192 9.12 9.74 -28.47
C ARG A 192 7.71 9.19 -28.74
N PRO A 193 6.63 9.92 -28.36
CA PRO A 193 5.26 9.41 -28.38
C PRO A 193 4.75 8.97 -29.76
N GLY A 194 5.28 9.57 -30.84
CA GLY A 194 4.94 9.22 -32.22
C GLY A 194 5.69 8.03 -32.81
N THR A 195 6.68 7.46 -32.10
CA THR A 195 7.41 6.28 -32.59
C THR A 195 6.53 5.04 -32.50
N THR A 196 6.50 4.25 -33.57
CA THR A 196 5.79 2.98 -33.63
C THR A 196 6.45 1.89 -32.78
N CYS A 197 5.65 1.06 -32.14
CA CYS A 197 6.11 -0.03 -31.29
C CYS A 197 6.15 -1.37 -32.05
N SER A 198 7.08 -2.23 -31.68
CA SER A 198 7.02 -3.66 -31.97
C SER A 198 6.26 -4.39 -30.88
N HIS A 199 5.92 -5.67 -31.09
CA HIS A 199 5.21 -6.46 -30.08
C HIS A 199 5.99 -6.49 -28.76
N ILE A 200 7.32 -6.66 -28.82
CA ILE A 200 8.17 -6.62 -27.63
C ILE A 200 8.10 -5.27 -26.89
N HIS A 201 8.03 -4.13 -27.60
CA HIS A 201 7.89 -2.83 -26.93
C HIS A 201 6.56 -2.69 -26.19
N ILE A 202 5.46 -3.21 -26.76
CA ILE A 202 4.14 -3.19 -26.12
C ILE A 202 4.09 -4.18 -24.95
N LEU A 203 4.59 -5.40 -25.12
CA LEU A 203 4.62 -6.41 -24.07
C LEU A 203 5.51 -6.00 -22.88
N THR A 204 6.58 -5.23 -23.08
CA THR A 204 7.35 -4.65 -21.96
C THR A 204 6.56 -3.57 -21.20
N PHE A 205 5.71 -2.78 -21.86
CA PHE A 205 4.82 -1.84 -21.15
C PHE A 205 3.75 -2.61 -20.35
N LEU A 206 3.13 -3.64 -20.94
CA LEU A 206 2.15 -4.50 -20.27
C LEU A 206 2.77 -5.23 -19.07
N TRP A 207 3.90 -5.91 -19.25
CA TRP A 207 4.59 -6.63 -18.18
C TRP A 207 4.92 -5.74 -16.97
N ARG A 208 5.30 -4.48 -17.20
CA ARG A 208 5.55 -3.53 -16.10
C ARG A 208 4.26 -3.05 -15.43
N ALA A 209 3.18 -2.87 -16.19
CA ALA A 209 1.87 -2.51 -15.64
C ALA A 209 1.33 -3.60 -14.71
N GLU A 210 1.59 -4.87 -15.02
CA GLU A 210 1.28 -6.04 -14.17
C GLU A 210 2.25 -6.21 -12.97
N GLY A 211 3.02 -5.19 -12.62
CA GLY A 211 3.96 -5.23 -11.49
C GLY A 211 5.30 -5.91 -11.78
N SER A 212 5.66 -6.11 -13.06
CA SER A 212 6.92 -6.74 -13.49
C SER A 212 7.15 -8.16 -12.93
N PRO A 213 6.18 -9.09 -13.06
CA PRO A 213 6.26 -10.42 -12.44
C PRO A 213 7.50 -11.20 -12.92
N ASP A 214 8.19 -11.83 -11.97
CA ASP A 214 9.41 -12.60 -12.27
C ASP A 214 9.10 -13.80 -13.18
N ALA A 215 9.73 -13.82 -14.36
CA ALA A 215 9.63 -14.92 -15.30
C ALA A 215 10.79 -15.93 -15.20
N GLY A 216 11.72 -15.77 -14.24
CA GLY A 216 12.56 -16.83 -13.67
C GLY A 216 13.88 -17.14 -14.39
N ASP A 217 14.82 -16.19 -14.46
CA ASP A 217 16.29 -16.40 -14.57
C ASP A 217 17.00 -15.03 -14.48
N GLU A 218 17.66 -14.71 -13.36
CA GLU A 218 18.26 -13.38 -13.11
C GLU A 218 19.27 -12.90 -14.17
N ALA A 219 19.81 -13.80 -15.00
CA ALA A 219 20.70 -13.44 -16.11
C ALA A 219 19.97 -12.90 -17.37
N ALA A 220 18.64 -12.95 -17.39
CA ALA A 220 17.83 -12.49 -18.52
C ALA A 220 17.81 -10.95 -18.64
N LYS A 221 17.86 -10.44 -19.88
CA LYS A 221 17.56 -9.03 -20.15
C LYS A 221 16.07 -8.77 -19.94
N GLU A 222 15.70 -7.54 -19.58
CA GLU A 222 14.30 -7.13 -19.31
C GLU A 222 13.29 -7.60 -20.38
N THR A 223 13.61 -7.44 -21.66
CA THR A 223 12.76 -7.90 -22.78
C THR A 223 12.57 -9.41 -22.84
N LEU A 224 13.49 -10.21 -22.30
CA LEU A 224 13.33 -11.66 -22.20
C LEU A 224 12.33 -12.05 -21.09
N TYR A 225 12.21 -11.29 -20.00
CA TYR A 225 11.15 -11.52 -18.99
C TYR A 225 9.77 -11.20 -19.56
N ALA A 226 9.59 -10.00 -20.14
CA ALA A 226 8.33 -9.60 -20.75
C ALA A 226 7.86 -10.59 -21.83
N THR A 227 8.78 -11.14 -22.63
CA THR A 227 8.46 -12.20 -23.61
C THR A 227 8.06 -13.51 -22.93
N ARG A 228 8.81 -13.98 -21.91
CA ARG A 228 8.50 -15.24 -21.20
C ARG A 228 7.17 -15.17 -20.48
N TRP A 229 6.88 -14.05 -19.82
CA TRP A 229 5.59 -13.76 -19.20
C TRP A 229 4.45 -13.73 -20.24
N ALA A 230 4.61 -13.00 -21.34
CA ALA A 230 3.59 -12.93 -22.39
C ALA A 230 3.29 -14.28 -23.06
N VAL A 231 4.25 -15.21 -23.08
CA VAL A 231 4.03 -16.61 -23.50
C VAL A 231 3.29 -17.41 -22.42
N ALA A 232 3.61 -17.22 -21.14
CA ALA A 232 2.93 -17.88 -20.03
C ALA A 232 1.44 -17.49 -19.93
N GLU A 233 1.15 -16.19 -20.09
CA GLU A 233 -0.21 -15.64 -20.13
C GLU A 233 -0.92 -15.81 -21.49
N ASN A 234 -0.31 -16.58 -22.43
CA ASN A 234 -0.89 -16.87 -23.75
C ASN A 234 -1.30 -15.60 -24.55
N LEU A 235 -0.59 -14.48 -24.33
CA LEU A 235 -0.83 -13.22 -25.04
C LEU A 235 -0.39 -13.32 -26.49
N LEU A 236 0.80 -13.88 -26.71
CA LEU A 236 1.40 -14.09 -28.03
C LEU A 236 0.78 -15.27 -28.81
N GLY A 237 0.71 -15.14 -30.13
CA GLY A 237 0.46 -16.23 -31.07
C GLY A 237 1.75 -16.75 -31.71
N ASN A 238 1.85 -16.63 -33.05
CA ASN A 238 3.02 -17.04 -33.85
C ASN A 238 3.73 -15.83 -34.52
N GLU A 239 3.39 -14.61 -34.10
CA GLU A 239 3.95 -13.36 -34.62
C GLU A 239 5.45 -13.18 -34.30
N ASP A 240 6.17 -12.45 -35.16
CA ASP A 240 7.53 -12.02 -34.89
C ASP A 240 7.50 -10.88 -33.85
N ILE A 241 8.04 -11.13 -32.66
CA ILE A 241 8.04 -10.17 -31.56
C ILE A 241 8.77 -8.85 -31.88
N HIS A 242 9.65 -8.85 -32.90
CA HIS A 242 10.35 -7.65 -33.37
C HIS A 242 9.61 -6.90 -34.48
N SER A 243 8.56 -7.49 -35.07
CA SER A 243 7.69 -6.83 -36.05
C SER A 243 6.79 -5.78 -35.39
N GLY A 244 6.20 -4.89 -36.18
CA GLY A 244 5.39 -3.77 -35.69
C GLY A 244 4.04 -4.24 -35.14
N CYS A 245 3.77 -3.94 -33.86
CA CYS A 245 2.53 -4.33 -33.17
C CYS A 245 1.38 -3.42 -33.62
N THR A 246 0.30 -3.99 -34.12
CA THR A 246 -0.85 -3.23 -34.60
C THR A 246 -1.74 -2.73 -33.45
N ARG A 247 -2.69 -1.83 -33.74
CA ARG A 247 -3.71 -1.40 -32.78
C ARG A 247 -4.63 -2.56 -32.39
N ALA A 248 -4.90 -3.48 -33.30
CA ALA A 248 -5.65 -4.69 -33.02
C ALA A 248 -4.91 -5.61 -32.04
N ASP A 249 -3.60 -5.84 -32.26
CA ASP A 249 -2.78 -6.67 -31.38
C ASP A 249 -2.69 -6.09 -29.96
N ALA A 250 -2.40 -4.78 -29.85
CA ALA A 250 -2.28 -4.09 -28.58
C ALA A 250 -3.56 -4.18 -27.73
N VAL A 251 -4.72 -4.02 -28.36
CA VAL A 251 -6.03 -4.17 -27.71
C VAL A 251 -6.36 -5.64 -27.40
N THR A 252 -5.95 -6.57 -28.26
CA THR A 252 -6.11 -8.02 -28.03
C THR A 252 -5.31 -8.49 -26.80
N TYR A 253 -4.11 -7.95 -26.58
CA TYR A 253 -3.33 -8.27 -25.38
C TYR A 253 -4.01 -7.77 -24.10
N LEU A 254 -4.54 -6.54 -24.08
CA LEU A 254 -5.29 -6.01 -22.93
C LEU A 254 -6.57 -6.82 -22.66
N TRP A 255 -7.33 -7.17 -23.70
CA TRP A 255 -8.53 -8.02 -23.57
C TRP A 255 -8.20 -9.41 -23.02
N LYS A 256 -7.07 -10.00 -23.44
CA LYS A 256 -6.61 -11.29 -22.90
C LYS A 256 -6.25 -11.21 -21.42
N ILE A 257 -5.52 -10.18 -21.00
CA ILE A 257 -5.18 -9.92 -19.58
C ILE A 257 -6.44 -9.79 -18.75
N ALA A 258 -7.45 -9.06 -19.24
CA ALA A 258 -8.77 -8.91 -18.61
C ALA A 258 -9.62 -10.21 -18.57
N GLY A 259 -9.04 -11.37 -18.91
CA GLY A 259 -9.72 -12.68 -18.88
C GLY A 259 -10.48 -13.04 -20.15
N SER A 260 -10.28 -12.32 -21.25
CA SER A 260 -10.99 -12.49 -22.53
C SER A 260 -12.53 -12.44 -22.42
N PRO A 261 -13.13 -11.42 -21.78
CA PRO A 261 -14.57 -11.35 -21.55
C PRO A 261 -15.37 -11.33 -22.86
N GLU A 262 -16.42 -12.14 -22.92
CA GLU A 262 -17.37 -12.15 -24.03
C GLU A 262 -18.20 -10.86 -24.03
N VAL A 263 -18.50 -10.36 -25.24
CA VAL A 263 -19.23 -9.11 -25.47
C VAL A 263 -20.31 -9.29 -26.52
N GLU A 264 -21.52 -8.85 -26.20
CA GLU A 264 -22.77 -9.07 -26.97
C GLU A 264 -22.96 -8.14 -28.17
N THR A 265 -22.04 -7.20 -28.41
CA THR A 265 -22.19 -6.12 -29.40
C THR A 265 -21.18 -6.21 -30.53
N SER A 266 -21.52 -5.75 -31.73
CA SER A 266 -20.54 -5.46 -32.78
C SER A 266 -20.09 -4.00 -32.71
N ALA A 267 -18.80 -3.75 -33.00
CA ALA A 267 -18.23 -2.41 -32.91
C ALA A 267 -18.74 -1.54 -34.07
N ALA A 268 -18.99 -0.26 -33.84
CA ALA A 268 -19.50 0.67 -34.84
C ALA A 268 -18.48 1.08 -35.93
N PHE A 269 -17.39 0.32 -36.09
CA PHE A 269 -16.28 0.62 -36.99
C PHE A 269 -16.42 -0.11 -38.33
N THR A 270 -16.35 0.66 -39.41
CA THR A 270 -16.53 0.17 -40.78
C THR A 270 -15.37 -0.68 -41.31
N ASP A 271 -14.25 -0.70 -40.60
CA ASP A 271 -13.01 -1.41 -40.91
C ASP A 271 -12.72 -2.58 -39.95
N VAL A 272 -13.70 -3.00 -39.15
CA VAL A 272 -13.63 -4.18 -38.27
C VAL A 272 -14.75 -5.14 -38.67
N ALA A 273 -14.39 -6.28 -39.28
CA ALA A 273 -15.35 -7.33 -39.62
C ALA A 273 -15.79 -8.08 -38.35
N GLU A 274 -17.06 -8.50 -38.29
CA GLU A 274 -17.62 -9.20 -37.12
C GLU A 274 -16.94 -10.56 -36.84
N ASP A 275 -16.39 -11.21 -37.87
CA ASP A 275 -15.63 -12.46 -37.78
C ASP A 275 -14.11 -12.28 -37.69
N ALA A 276 -13.61 -11.04 -37.57
CA ALA A 276 -12.19 -10.79 -37.38
C ALA A 276 -11.72 -11.34 -36.01
N PRO A 277 -10.53 -11.95 -35.91
CA PRO A 277 -10.06 -12.60 -34.67
C PRO A 277 -9.87 -11.63 -33.50
N TYR A 278 -9.78 -10.33 -33.76
CA TYR A 278 -9.66 -9.25 -32.78
C TYR A 278 -10.99 -8.51 -32.51
N ALA A 279 -12.11 -8.90 -33.16
CA ALA A 279 -13.36 -8.14 -33.10
C ALA A 279 -13.89 -7.98 -31.67
N GLN A 280 -13.93 -9.06 -30.87
CA GLN A 280 -14.35 -9.02 -29.47
C GLN A 280 -13.46 -8.11 -28.62
N ALA A 281 -12.14 -8.18 -28.80
CA ALA A 281 -11.21 -7.30 -28.09
C ALA A 281 -11.43 -5.82 -28.41
N VAL A 282 -11.68 -5.48 -29.69
CA VAL A 282 -11.99 -4.10 -30.11
C VAL A 282 -13.32 -3.63 -29.51
N VAL A 283 -14.36 -4.47 -29.55
CA VAL A 283 -15.66 -4.16 -28.93
C VAL A 283 -15.51 -3.89 -27.43
N TRP A 284 -14.84 -4.80 -26.71
CA TRP A 284 -14.60 -4.68 -25.28
C TRP A 284 -13.82 -3.40 -24.94
N ALA A 285 -12.75 -3.09 -25.67
CA ALA A 285 -11.95 -1.89 -25.44
C ALA A 285 -12.69 -0.58 -25.77
N VAL A 286 -13.71 -0.61 -26.63
CA VAL A 286 -14.63 0.54 -26.80
C VAL A 286 -15.60 0.63 -25.63
N ALA A 287 -16.18 -0.49 -25.20
CA ALA A 287 -17.12 -0.53 -24.07
C ALA A 287 -16.47 -0.06 -22.76
N GLN A 288 -15.21 -0.43 -22.53
CA GLN A 288 -14.39 0.00 -21.39
C GLN A 288 -13.73 1.39 -21.57
N GLY A 289 -14.03 2.13 -22.65
CA GLY A 289 -13.48 3.47 -22.89
C GLY A 289 -11.98 3.53 -23.18
N ILE A 290 -11.30 2.39 -23.30
CA ILE A 290 -9.87 2.27 -23.61
C ILE A 290 -9.55 2.94 -24.96
N THR A 291 -10.42 2.77 -25.95
CA THR A 291 -10.23 3.33 -27.31
C THR A 291 -11.53 3.81 -27.95
N ASN A 292 -11.47 4.95 -28.64
CA ASN A 292 -12.59 5.52 -29.42
C ASN A 292 -12.37 5.37 -30.94
N GLY A 293 -11.44 4.50 -31.36
CA GLY A 293 -10.99 4.40 -32.75
C GLY A 293 -9.97 5.47 -33.14
N THR A 294 -9.76 5.65 -34.45
CA THR A 294 -9.02 6.78 -35.05
C THR A 294 -9.97 7.84 -35.64
N THR A 295 -11.20 7.45 -35.96
CA THR A 295 -12.34 8.33 -36.26
C THR A 295 -13.60 7.74 -35.62
N GLU A 296 -14.72 8.47 -35.66
CA GLU A 296 -16.04 7.98 -35.20
C GLU A 296 -16.47 6.65 -35.84
N THR A 297 -15.96 6.31 -37.03
CA THR A 297 -16.36 5.12 -37.81
C THR A 297 -15.19 4.24 -38.26
N THR A 298 -13.98 4.46 -37.73
CA THR A 298 -12.75 3.76 -38.14
C THR A 298 -11.89 3.43 -36.94
N PHE A 299 -11.55 2.15 -36.74
CA PHE A 299 -10.64 1.71 -35.69
C PHE A 299 -9.17 1.83 -36.08
N GLY A 300 -8.86 1.53 -37.34
CA GLY A 300 -7.52 1.36 -37.89
C GLY A 300 -6.80 0.12 -37.34
N PRO A 301 -7.34 -1.12 -37.50
CA PRO A 301 -6.79 -2.32 -36.85
C PRO A 301 -5.33 -2.55 -37.23
N GLU A 302 -5.02 -2.55 -38.53
CA GLU A 302 -3.69 -2.84 -39.11
C GLU A 302 -2.65 -1.71 -38.89
N ALA A 303 -3.04 -0.57 -38.33
CA ALA A 303 -2.11 0.53 -38.12
C ALA A 303 -1.20 0.24 -36.91
N THR A 304 0.11 0.34 -37.08
CA THR A 304 1.07 0.09 -36.00
C THR A 304 0.86 1.07 -34.85
N CYS A 305 0.70 0.54 -33.63
CA CYS A 305 0.46 1.31 -32.43
C CYS A 305 1.74 2.07 -32.01
N THR A 306 1.60 3.34 -31.61
CA THR A 306 2.73 4.18 -31.17
C THR A 306 2.93 4.14 -29.66
N ARG A 307 4.12 4.58 -29.20
CA ARG A 307 4.47 4.68 -27.78
C ARG A 307 3.45 5.51 -26.97
N GLY A 308 2.97 6.61 -27.52
CA GLY A 308 1.92 7.42 -26.88
C GLY A 308 0.56 6.72 -26.84
N GLN A 309 0.21 5.97 -27.88
CA GLN A 309 -1.05 5.22 -27.94
C GLN A 309 -1.09 4.07 -26.92
N ILE A 310 -0.02 3.29 -26.77
CA ILE A 310 -0.01 2.20 -25.78
C ILE A 310 -0.06 2.72 -24.34
N ALA A 311 0.66 3.81 -24.02
CA ALA A 311 0.53 4.48 -22.73
C ALA A 311 -0.92 4.95 -22.47
N THR A 312 -1.58 5.49 -23.49
CA THR A 312 -2.99 5.93 -23.41
C THR A 312 -3.97 4.78 -23.20
N PHE A 313 -3.74 3.63 -23.85
CA PHE A 313 -4.59 2.45 -23.65
C PHE A 313 -4.47 1.90 -22.22
N LEU A 314 -3.24 1.76 -21.70
CA LEU A 314 -2.99 1.33 -20.33
C LEU A 314 -3.60 2.29 -19.29
N TYR A 315 -3.38 3.60 -19.46
CA TYR A 315 -3.93 4.62 -18.56
C TYR A 315 -5.47 4.59 -18.49
N ARG A 316 -6.14 4.21 -19.57
CA ARG A 316 -7.60 4.11 -19.61
C ARG A 316 -8.11 2.76 -19.10
N ALA A 317 -7.39 1.67 -19.33
CA ALA A 317 -7.70 0.37 -18.74
C ALA A 317 -7.68 0.44 -17.20
N ALA A 318 -6.60 1.01 -16.63
CA ALA A 318 -6.49 1.20 -15.18
C ALA A 318 -7.60 2.09 -14.59
N GLN A 319 -8.05 3.12 -15.32
CA GLN A 319 -9.20 3.93 -14.88
C GLN A 319 -10.55 3.20 -14.98
N ALA A 320 -10.71 2.27 -15.93
CA ALA A 320 -11.91 1.44 -16.02
C ALA A 320 -12.00 0.47 -14.83
N GLU A 321 -10.90 -0.19 -14.48
CA GLU A 321 -10.81 -1.08 -13.32
C GLU A 321 -11.10 -0.36 -11.98
N GLN A 322 -10.57 0.85 -11.83
CA GLN A 322 -10.89 1.73 -10.68
C GLN A 322 -12.36 2.14 -10.62
N ALA A 323 -13.04 2.28 -11.77
CA ALA A 323 -14.45 2.64 -11.84
C ALA A 323 -15.40 1.45 -11.58
N GLU A 324 -14.95 0.21 -11.83
CA GLU A 324 -15.72 -1.01 -11.54
C GLU A 324 -15.63 -1.44 -10.06
N THR A 325 -14.66 -0.93 -9.30
CA THR A 325 -14.50 -1.22 -7.87
C THR A 325 -15.25 -0.18 -7.02
N PRO A 326 -16.36 -0.52 -6.34
CA PRO A 326 -17.02 0.41 -5.43
C PRO A 326 -16.10 0.69 -4.23
N ALA A 327 -15.95 1.96 -3.84
CA ALA A 327 -15.29 2.30 -2.59
C ALA A 327 -16.05 1.65 -1.41
N GLU A 328 -15.35 0.80 -0.65
CA GLU A 328 -15.83 0.08 0.54
C GLU A 328 -15.73 0.95 1.81
#